data_AF-A0A357R566-F1
#
_entry.id   AF-A0A357R566-F1
#
_cell.length_a   1.000
_cell.length_b   1.000
_cell.length_c   1.000
_cell.angle_alpha   90.00
_cell.angle_beta   90.00
_cell.angle_gamma   90.00
#
_symmetry.space_group_name_H-M   'P 1'
#
loop_
_entity.id
_entity.type
_entity.pdbx_description
1 polymer ?
#
loop_
_entity_poly.entity_id
_entity_poly.type
_entity_poly.pdbx_seq_one_letter_code
_entity_poly.pdbx_strand_id
1 'polypeptide(L)'
;MTELEKTTMYNMLKEVKRLASNASLTGALEKGAPILVATYNKCLAAMKTKGDITVEQLFPELLPNADIDEVGVAAALLASYLLPQRRNQGLHPHDIAAFAEDHLREEDEDDE
;
A
#
# COMPACT_ATOMS: atom_id res chain seq x y z
N MET A 1 7.22 -14.73 6.16
CA MET A 1 6.35 -13.59 6.59
C MET A 1 4.92 -13.98 6.35
N THR A 2 4.03 -13.79 7.33
CA THR A 2 2.59 -14.10 7.17
C THR A 2 1.91 -13.05 6.30
N GLU A 3 0.75 -13.38 5.72
CA GLU A 3 -0.03 -12.44 4.91
C GLU A 3 -0.55 -11.24 5.73
N LEU A 4 -0.85 -11.46 7.01
CA LEU A 4 -1.24 -10.38 7.92
C LEU A 4 -0.07 -9.41 8.16
N GLU A 5 1.13 -9.94 8.37
CA GLU A 5 2.35 -9.14 8.54
C GLU A 5 2.66 -8.33 7.29
N LYS A 6 2.62 -8.94 6.09
CA LYS A 6 2.78 -8.25 4.80
C LYS A 6 1.79 -7.11 4.65
N THR A 7 0.51 -7.38 4.90
CA THR A 7 -0.56 -6.37 4.79
C THR A 7 -0.36 -5.21 5.77
N THR A 8 0.07 -5.53 7.00
CA THR A 8 0.35 -4.51 8.02
C THR A 8 1.53 -3.63 7.60
N MET A 9 2.62 -4.22 7.10
CA MET A 9 3.80 -3.49 6.64
C MET A 9 3.50 -2.65 5.39
N TYR A 10 2.74 -3.21 4.45
CA TYR A 10 2.24 -2.48 3.28
C TYR A 10 1.45 -1.22 3.68
N ASN A 11 0.50 -1.36 4.60
CA ASN A 11 -0.31 -0.24 5.07
C ASN A 11 0.54 0.81 5.81
N MET A 12 1.50 0.37 6.61
CA MET A 12 2.44 1.27 7.30
C MET A 12 3.29 2.07 6.31
N LEU A 13 3.87 1.41 5.31
CA LEU A 13 4.71 2.07 4.30
C LEU A 13 3.90 3.04 3.43
N LYS A 14 2.64 2.71 3.11
CA LYS A 14 1.72 3.64 2.46
C LYS A 14 1.47 4.89 3.28
N GLU A 15 1.33 4.73 4.59
CA GLU A 15 1.11 5.87 5.49
C GLU A 15 2.38 6.73 5.61
N VAL A 16 3.56 6.12 5.70
CA VAL A 16 4.84 6.83 5.64
C VAL A 16 4.94 7.65 4.34
N LYS A 17 4.64 7.03 3.19
CA LYS A 17 4.61 7.71 1.89
C LYS A 17 3.63 8.88 1.88
N ARG A 18 2.43 8.71 2.43
CA ARG A 18 1.40 9.75 2.50
C ARG A 18 1.86 10.94 3.36
N LEU A 19 2.41 10.66 4.53
CA LEU A 19 2.94 11.68 5.43
C LEU A 19 4.12 12.42 4.80
N ALA A 20 5.04 11.70 4.17
CA ALA A 20 6.16 12.28 3.44
C ALA A 20 5.69 13.20 2.30
N SER A 21 4.73 12.76 1.47
CA SER A 21 4.16 13.59 0.40
C SER A 21 3.48 14.86 0.94
N ASN A 22 2.74 14.75 2.04
CA ASN A 22 2.11 15.92 2.65
C ASN A 22 3.14 16.89 3.23
N ALA A 23 4.18 16.37 3.87
CA ALA A 23 5.24 17.18 4.46
C ALA A 23 6.06 17.89 3.39
N SER A 24 6.43 17.18 2.32
CA SER A 24 7.08 17.75 1.13
C SER A 24 6.28 18.90 0.51
N LEU A 25 4.96 18.71 0.35
CA LEU A 25 4.08 19.71 -0.26
C LEU A 25 3.87 20.95 0.61
N THR A 26 3.81 20.78 1.93
CA THR A 26 3.36 21.84 2.85
C THR A 26 4.47 22.43 3.71
N GLY A 27 5.64 21.79 3.77
CA GLY A 27 6.69 22.05 4.76
C GLY A 27 6.30 21.68 6.20
N ALA A 28 5.06 21.23 6.45
CA ALA A 28 4.65 20.75 7.76
C ALA A 28 5.35 19.42 8.07
N LEU A 29 5.56 19.11 9.36
CA LEU A 29 6.14 17.83 9.79
C LEU A 29 7.59 17.57 9.31
N GLU A 30 8.33 18.59 8.87
CA GLU A 30 9.75 18.46 8.50
C GLU A 30 10.59 17.88 9.66
N LYS A 31 10.30 18.31 10.90
CA LYS A 31 10.88 17.74 12.13
C LYS A 31 10.51 16.26 12.38
N GLY A 32 9.52 15.74 11.66
CA GLY A 32 9.08 14.35 11.71
C GLY A 32 9.86 13.42 10.79
N ALA A 33 10.69 13.93 9.88
CA ALA A 33 11.50 13.12 8.96
C ALA A 33 12.30 12.01 9.65
N PRO A 34 12.99 12.24 10.79
CA PRO A 34 13.73 11.17 11.48
C PRO A 34 12.84 10.01 11.95
N ILE A 35 11.59 10.28 12.31
CA ILE A 35 10.63 9.25 12.72
C ILE A 35 10.18 8.42 11.51
N LEU A 36 9.97 9.07 10.35
CA LEU A 36 9.59 8.40 9.12
C LEU A 36 10.74 7.52 8.59
N VAL A 37 11.98 8.03 8.60
CA VAL A 37 13.20 7.25 8.30
C VAL A 37 13.29 6.01 9.18
N ALA A 38 13.18 6.19 10.50
CA ALA A 38 13.28 5.08 11.46
C ALA A 38 12.17 4.05 11.24
N THR A 39 10.97 4.48 10.90
CA THR A 39 9.84 3.59 10.61
C THR A 39 10.09 2.77 9.34
N TYR A 40 10.51 3.42 8.25
CA TYR A 40 10.88 2.75 7.02
C TYR A 40 12.00 1.70 7.26
N ASN A 41 13.09 2.11 7.92
CA ASN A 41 14.23 1.21 8.18
C ASN A 41 13.84 0.02 9.08
N LYS A 42 12.92 0.20 10.03
CA LYS A 42 12.39 -0.92 10.84
C LYS A 42 11.59 -1.90 9.99
N CYS A 43 10.77 -1.42 9.06
CA CYS A 43 10.07 -2.29 8.13
C CYS A 43 11.06 -3.05 7.24
N LEU A 44 12.05 -2.35 6.68
CA LEU A 44 13.11 -2.95 5.87
C LEU A 44 13.89 -4.03 6.64
N ALA A 45 14.36 -3.71 7.85
CA ALA A 45 15.08 -4.66 8.70
C ALA A 45 14.24 -5.90 9.03
N ALA A 46 12.96 -5.72 9.37
CA ALA A 46 12.07 -6.85 9.67
C ALA A 46 11.88 -7.79 8.46
N MET A 47 11.94 -7.28 7.24
CA MET A 47 11.92 -8.10 6.02
C MET A 47 13.24 -8.83 5.78
N LYS A 48 14.37 -8.12 5.94
CA LYS A 48 15.72 -8.71 5.83
C LYS A 48 15.91 -9.86 6.82
N THR A 49 15.51 -9.68 8.09
CA THR A 49 15.59 -10.73 9.12
C THR A 49 14.76 -11.97 8.77
N LYS A 50 13.70 -11.81 7.96
CA LYS A 50 12.87 -12.93 7.49
C LYS A 50 13.43 -13.63 6.25
N GLY A 51 14.62 -13.24 5.77
CA GLY A 51 15.34 -13.89 4.69
C GLY A 51 14.86 -13.50 3.29
N ASP A 52 14.20 -12.35 3.13
CA ASP A 52 13.83 -11.86 1.81
C ASP A 52 15.05 -11.25 1.09
N ILE A 53 15.72 -12.07 0.28
CA ILE A 53 16.95 -11.71 -0.47
C ILE A 53 16.68 -10.55 -1.44
N THR A 54 15.49 -10.50 -2.05
CA THR A 54 15.11 -9.42 -2.96
C THR A 54 15.08 -8.09 -2.21
N VAL A 55 14.54 -8.10 -0.99
CA VAL A 55 14.50 -6.91 -0.15
C VAL A 55 15.90 -6.44 0.24
N GLU A 56 16.79 -7.37 0.57
CA GLU A 56 18.18 -7.08 0.93
C GLU A 56 18.97 -6.43 -0.22
N GLN A 57 18.74 -6.88 -1.46
CA GLN A 57 19.50 -6.43 -2.63
C GLN A 57 18.96 -5.13 -3.25
N LEU A 58 17.65 -4.90 -3.21
CA LEU A 58 17.01 -3.82 -3.98
C LEU A 58 16.67 -2.58 -3.15
N PHE A 59 16.54 -2.70 -1.82
CA PHE A 59 16.05 -1.61 -0.98
C PHE A 59 17.12 -1.13 0.01
N PRO A 60 17.63 0.10 -0.16
CA PRO A 60 18.65 0.64 0.73
C PRO A 60 18.04 1.06 2.08
N GLU A 61 18.86 0.99 3.12
CA GLU A 61 18.58 1.69 4.37
C GLU A 61 18.80 3.18 4.17
N LEU A 62 17.90 3.99 4.70
CA LEU A 62 18.01 5.43 4.65
C LEU A 62 18.91 5.93 5.79
N LEU A 63 19.71 6.95 5.49
CA LEU A 63 20.50 7.64 6.51
C LEU A 63 19.58 8.35 7.51
N PRO A 64 19.98 8.53 8.79
CA PRO A 64 19.15 9.19 9.80
C PRO A 64 18.72 10.62 9.44
N ASN A 65 19.48 11.27 8.57
CA ASN A 65 19.25 12.62 8.06
C ASN A 65 18.74 12.66 6.61
N ALA A 66 18.26 11.52 6.08
CA ALA A 66 17.61 11.49 4.78
C ALA A 66 16.44 12.48 4.74
N ASP A 67 16.27 13.12 3.59
CA ASP A 67 15.22 14.12 3.43
C ASP A 67 13.83 13.44 3.34
N ILE A 68 12.78 14.26 3.47
CA ILE A 68 11.42 13.72 3.50
C ILE A 68 10.99 13.11 2.16
N ASP A 69 11.57 13.59 1.05
CA ASP A 69 11.26 13.11 -0.30
C ASP A 69 11.89 11.73 -0.54
N GLU A 70 13.14 11.53 -0.14
CA GLU A 70 13.87 10.27 -0.14
C GLU A 70 13.09 9.20 0.63
N VAL A 71 12.58 9.55 1.81
CA VAL A 71 11.73 8.65 2.61
C VAL A 71 10.44 8.31 1.87
N GLY A 72 9.80 9.29 1.26
CA GLY A 72 8.57 9.10 0.49
C GLY A 72 8.77 8.14 -0.68
N VAL A 73 9.85 8.29 -1.43
CA VAL A 73 10.21 7.42 -2.57
C VAL A 73 10.52 6.01 -2.08
N ALA A 74 11.38 5.86 -1.08
CA ALA A 74 11.77 4.55 -0.57
C ALA A 74 10.57 3.77 -0.01
N ALA A 75 9.70 4.46 0.74
CA ALA A 75 8.48 3.86 1.27
C ALA A 75 7.49 3.45 0.16
N ALA A 76 7.38 4.26 -0.91
CA ALA A 76 6.53 3.92 -2.06
C ALA A 76 6.99 2.64 -2.77
N LEU A 77 8.29 2.53 -3.03
CA LEU A 77 8.87 1.37 -3.72
C LEU A 77 8.68 0.10 -2.89
N LEU A 78 8.98 0.16 -1.59
CA LEU A 78 8.87 -0.99 -0.71
C LEU A 78 7.41 -1.40 -0.48
N ALA A 79 6.49 -0.44 -0.42
CA ALA A 79 5.06 -0.72 -0.39
C ALA A 79 4.59 -1.42 -1.68
N SER A 80 5.07 -0.96 -2.84
CA SER A 80 4.71 -1.59 -4.12
C SER A 80 5.17 -3.05 -4.19
N TYR A 81 6.34 -3.35 -3.63
CA TYR A 81 6.84 -4.73 -3.54
C TYR A 81 5.98 -5.60 -2.63
N LEU A 82 5.52 -5.05 -1.51
CA LEU A 82 4.65 -5.74 -0.55
C LEU A 82 3.16 -5.75 -0.93
N LEU A 83 2.80 -5.22 -2.10
CA LEU A 83 1.41 -5.11 -2.52
C LEU A 83 0.70 -6.46 -2.35
N PRO A 84 -0.27 -6.57 -1.43
CA PRO A 84 -0.99 -7.81 -1.24
C PRO A 84 -1.62 -8.19 -2.57
N GLN A 85 -1.52 -9.47 -2.96
CA GLN A 85 -2.31 -9.96 -4.07
C GLN A 85 -3.75 -9.64 -3.71
N ARG A 86 -4.38 -8.71 -4.46
CA ARG A 86 -5.81 -8.47 -4.30
C ARG A 86 -6.41 -9.85 -4.46
N ARG A 87 -7.07 -10.37 -3.41
CA ARG A 87 -8.07 -11.42 -3.63
C ARG A 87 -8.87 -10.89 -4.81
N ASN A 88 -8.92 -11.64 -5.91
CA ASN A 88 -9.86 -11.40 -6.98
C ASN A 88 -11.23 -11.36 -6.32
N GLN A 89 -11.64 -10.20 -5.83
CA GLN A 89 -13.01 -9.86 -5.58
C GLN A 89 -13.54 -9.67 -6.99
N GLY A 90 -13.86 -10.79 -7.65
CA GLY A 90 -14.96 -10.74 -8.59
C GLY A 90 -16.13 -10.03 -7.92
N LEU A 91 -16.96 -9.37 -8.72
CA LEU A 91 -18.20 -8.74 -8.27
C LEU A 91 -18.86 -9.61 -7.19
N HIS A 92 -19.23 -9.00 -6.06
CA HIS A 92 -19.86 -9.76 -4.99
C HIS A 92 -21.11 -10.42 -5.59
N PRO A 93 -21.49 -11.66 -5.19
CA PRO A 93 -22.67 -12.32 -5.77
C PRO A 93 -23.94 -11.45 -5.74
N HIS A 94 -24.04 -10.57 -4.75
CA HIS A 94 -25.08 -9.55 -4.65
C HIS A 94 -25.01 -8.48 -5.76
N ASP A 95 -23.81 -8.03 -6.14
CA ASP A 95 -23.62 -7.06 -7.23
C ASP A 95 -23.94 -7.68 -8.59
N ILE A 96 -23.65 -8.98 -8.76
CA ILE A 96 -24.02 -9.75 -9.96
C ILE A 96 -25.54 -9.92 -10.04
N ALA A 97 -26.19 -10.25 -8.91
CA ALA A 97 -27.64 -10.40 -8.83
C ALA A 97 -28.37 -9.07 -9.08
N ALA A 98 -27.89 -7.96 -8.51
CA ALA A 98 -28.46 -6.64 -8.75
C ALA A 98 -28.38 -6.23 -10.23
N PHE A 99 -27.26 -6.50 -10.91
CA PHE A 99 -27.12 -6.26 -12.35
C PHE A 99 -28.05 -7.15 -13.19
N ALA A 100 -28.29 -8.40 -12.77
CA ALA A 100 -29.18 -9.32 -13.47
C ALA A 100 -30.65 -8.94 -13.30
N GLU A 101 -31.06 -8.52 -12.10
CA GLU A 101 -32.45 -8.09 -11.83
C GLU A 101 -32.82 -6.79 -12.56
N ASP A 102 -31.88 -5.86 -12.73
CA ASP A 102 -32.12 -4.60 -13.45
C ASP A 102 -32.23 -4.82 -14.97
N HIS A 103 -31.52 -5.81 -15.53
CA HIS A 103 -31.52 -6.12 -16.96
C HIS A 103 -32.56 -7.16 -17.41
N LEU A 104 -33.16 -7.92 -16.49
CA LEU A 104 -34.21 -8.91 -16.81
C LEU A 104 -35.64 -8.32 -16.75
N ARG A 105 -35.80 -7.03 -16.43
CA ARG A 105 -37.10 -6.37 -16.32
C ARG A 105 -37.61 -5.74 -17.62
N GLU A 106 -36.82 -5.73 -18.68
CA GLU A 106 -37.15 -5.03 -19.93
C GLU A 106 -37.69 -5.93 -21.06
N GLU A 107 -37.89 -7.25 -20.86
CA GLU A 107 -38.31 -8.17 -21.93
C GLU A 107 -39.78 -8.66 -21.87
N ASP A 108 -40.62 -8.18 -20.95
CA ASP A 108 -42.03 -8.64 -20.80
C ASP A 108 -43.09 -7.52 -20.98
N GLU A 109 -42.86 -6.55 -21.87
CA GLU A 109 -43.92 -5.61 -22.31
C GLU A 109 -44.06 -5.61 -23.84
N ASP A 110 -44.48 -6.72 -24.43
CA ASP A 110 -45.09 -6.76 -25.77
C ASP A 110 -45.92 -8.06 -25.91
N ASP A 111 -47.16 -8.05 -25.43
CA ASP A 111 -48.28 -8.83 -26.00
C ASP A 111 -49.60 -8.47 -25.26
N GLU A 112 -50.36 -7.52 -25.82
CA GLU A 112 -51.84 -7.58 -26.05
C GLU A 112 -52.39 -6.30 -26.71
#